data_AF-A0A1G0YIS0-F1
#
_entry.id   AF-A0A1G0YIS0-F1
#
_cell.length_a   1.000
_cell.length_b   1.000
_cell.length_c   1.000
_cell.angle_alpha   90.00
_cell.angle_beta   90.00
_cell.angle_gamma   90.00
#
_symmetry.space_group_name_H-M   'P 1'
#
loop_
_entity.id
_entity.type
_entity.pdbx_description
1 polymer ?
#
loop_
_entity_poly.entity_id
_entity_poly.type
_entity_poly.pdbx_seq_one_letter_code
_entity_poly.pdbx_strand_id
1 'polypeptide(L)'
;MLVTLAFLAGTAAAGPAMTSGSHPTEQALVMIQTDAGQGTGFICELNGTNYIVTNTHVLENSRTFSFKTLQGQALKPLRLELAGHQDLARVLIAETNLTALTLAGNDFHLGDAIRVYGNSLGMNAATELSGAILAVGPELVEVDAGFVPGNSGSPILTEDGRVIGVATFMTKEDPEETTVKGTRFAQPRRYGLRLTPSVQWLPLSPSVLYDQSSVLGDIQTLSKDLLALDTVVDESQEDLTAKLKMFAADTRNEQFSKRYRNQEYPRLLGAFAAAFADYLKSKDAGFSEQSHAARISRQQMETTLRQLVSLPAKSLRAVRWSTPAFSKRAQDAIAAFDLWEGRIKQ
;
A
#
# COMPACT_ATOMS: atom_id res chain seq x y z
N MET A 1 25.56 -22.57 40.01
CA MET A 1 24.88 -21.75 41.02
C MET A 1 23.40 -21.74 40.65
N LEU A 2 22.63 -22.63 41.27
CA LEU A 2 21.17 -22.71 41.14
C LEU A 2 20.55 -21.52 41.88
N VAL A 3 19.51 -20.92 41.31
CA VAL A 3 18.46 -20.26 42.09
C VAL A 3 17.11 -20.74 41.55
N THR A 4 16.47 -21.56 42.36
CA THR A 4 15.07 -21.97 42.27
C THR A 4 14.21 -20.83 42.83
N LEU A 5 13.13 -20.46 42.13
CA LEU A 5 12.06 -19.62 42.70
C LEU A 5 10.72 -20.28 42.42
N ALA A 6 10.00 -20.56 43.51
CA ALA A 6 8.77 -21.31 43.58
C ALA A 6 7.59 -20.55 42.98
N PHE A 7 6.76 -21.23 42.19
CA PHE A 7 5.44 -20.76 41.80
C PHE A 7 4.44 -21.03 42.94
N LEU A 8 3.85 -19.95 43.47
CA LEU A 8 2.62 -20.03 44.26
C LEU A 8 1.44 -20.16 43.29
N ALA A 9 0.74 -21.29 43.38
CA ALA A 9 -0.49 -21.55 42.64
C ALA A 9 -1.63 -20.69 43.19
N GLY A 10 -2.01 -19.65 42.45
CA GLY A 10 -3.29 -18.96 42.61
C GLY A 10 -4.32 -19.62 41.70
N THR A 11 -5.34 -20.25 42.28
CA THR A 11 -6.50 -20.79 41.56
C THR A 11 -7.31 -19.66 40.94
N ALA A 12 -7.05 -19.34 39.68
CA ALA A 12 -7.98 -18.56 38.87
C ALA A 12 -9.18 -19.45 38.52
N ALA A 13 -10.37 -19.01 38.92
CA ALA A 13 -11.62 -19.65 38.55
C ALA A 13 -11.69 -19.79 37.03
N ALA A 14 -11.89 -21.02 36.55
CA ALA A 14 -12.11 -21.31 35.15
C ALA A 14 -13.39 -20.58 34.70
N GLY A 15 -13.23 -19.53 33.89
CA GLY A 15 -14.30 -19.01 33.06
C GLY A 15 -14.84 -20.13 32.16
N PRO A 16 -16.10 -20.05 31.72
CA PRO A 16 -16.73 -21.14 30.97
C PRO A 16 -15.88 -21.49 29.76
N ALA A 17 -15.60 -22.78 29.60
CA ALA A 17 -14.86 -23.33 28.47
C ALA A 17 -15.55 -22.91 27.16
N MET A 18 -14.82 -22.17 26.33
CA MET A 18 -15.21 -21.85 24.96
C MET A 18 -15.46 -23.16 24.21
N THR A 19 -16.73 -23.49 24.01
CA THR A 19 -17.15 -24.59 23.15
C THR A 19 -16.73 -24.28 21.72
N SER A 20 -16.04 -25.23 21.09
CA SER A 20 -15.44 -25.17 19.76
C SER A 20 -16.47 -25.10 18.62
N GLY A 21 -17.09 -23.94 18.44
CA GLY A 21 -17.67 -23.52 17.17
C GLY A 21 -16.92 -22.27 16.73
N SER A 22 -16.20 -22.32 15.61
CA SER A 22 -15.56 -21.12 15.05
C SER A 22 -16.60 -20.03 14.84
N HIS A 23 -16.29 -18.79 15.23
CA HIS A 23 -17.19 -17.66 15.02
C HIS A 23 -17.52 -17.59 13.52
N PRO A 24 -18.78 -17.36 13.10
CA PRO A 24 -19.15 -17.29 11.67
C PRO A 24 -18.23 -16.40 10.83
N THR A 25 -17.70 -15.35 11.47
CA THR A 25 -16.66 -14.47 10.93
C THR A 25 -15.37 -15.16 10.49
N GLU A 26 -14.84 -16.07 11.29
CA GLU A 26 -13.62 -16.81 10.95
C GLU A 26 -13.85 -17.71 9.73
N GLN A 27 -15.06 -18.24 9.58
CA GLN A 27 -15.43 -19.08 8.44
C GLN A 27 -15.55 -18.27 7.14
N ALA A 28 -15.92 -17.00 7.23
CA ALA A 28 -16.02 -16.10 6.09
C ALA A 28 -14.69 -15.46 5.70
N LEU A 29 -13.64 -15.57 6.53
CA LEU A 29 -12.35 -14.94 6.27
C LEU A 29 -11.58 -15.65 5.14
N VAL A 30 -10.97 -14.86 4.26
CA VAL A 30 -10.22 -15.32 3.10
C VAL A 30 -8.78 -14.82 3.16
N MET A 31 -7.84 -15.77 3.13
CA MET A 31 -6.42 -15.52 2.92
C MET A 31 -6.15 -15.30 1.45
N ILE A 32 -5.61 -14.13 1.10
CA ILE A 32 -5.27 -13.77 -0.27
C ILE A 32 -3.75 -13.81 -0.41
N GLN A 33 -3.28 -14.70 -1.27
CA GLN A 33 -1.86 -14.80 -1.61
C GLN A 33 -1.68 -14.46 -3.08
N THR A 34 -0.70 -13.61 -3.36
CA THR A 34 -0.33 -13.20 -4.72
C THR A 34 1.16 -13.43 -4.96
N ASP A 35 1.63 -13.24 -6.20
CA ASP A 35 3.04 -13.24 -6.52
C ASP A 35 3.78 -11.97 -6.09
N ALA A 36 3.06 -10.91 -5.67
CA ALA A 36 3.62 -9.67 -5.16
C ALA A 36 3.49 -9.50 -3.63
N GLY A 37 2.69 -10.33 -2.95
CA GLY A 37 2.46 -10.20 -1.52
C GLY A 37 1.31 -11.04 -0.99
N GLN A 38 0.78 -10.60 0.15
CA GLN A 38 -0.35 -11.24 0.83
C GLN A 38 -1.27 -10.17 1.41
N GLY A 39 -2.53 -10.53 1.61
CA GLY A 39 -3.52 -9.69 2.26
C GLY A 39 -4.71 -10.50 2.75
N THR A 40 -5.74 -9.77 3.16
CA THR A 40 -6.97 -10.34 3.70
C THR A 40 -8.14 -10.02 2.76
N GLY A 41 -9.10 -10.91 2.70
CA GLY A 41 -10.45 -10.61 2.24
C GLY A 41 -11.47 -11.36 3.08
N PHE A 42 -12.73 -11.23 2.72
CA PHE A 42 -13.81 -11.96 3.37
C PHE A 42 -14.96 -12.20 2.40
N ILE A 43 -15.72 -13.25 2.64
CA ILE A 43 -16.93 -13.56 1.89
C ILE A 43 -18.05 -12.68 2.43
N CYS A 44 -18.64 -11.85 1.57
CA CYS A 44 -19.73 -10.97 1.89
C CYS A 44 -20.89 -11.21 0.92
N GLU A 45 -22.10 -11.32 1.46
CA GLU A 45 -23.30 -11.28 0.65
C GLU A 45 -23.62 -9.82 0.28
N LEU A 46 -23.69 -9.53 -1.01
CA LEU A 46 -24.07 -8.24 -1.56
C LEU A 46 -25.20 -8.45 -2.56
N ASN A 47 -26.38 -7.91 -2.26
CA ASN A 47 -27.59 -8.04 -3.09
C ASN A 47 -27.93 -9.51 -3.43
N GLY A 48 -27.85 -10.41 -2.44
CA GLY A 48 -28.13 -11.84 -2.61
C GLY A 48 -27.07 -12.64 -3.37
N THR A 49 -25.89 -12.06 -3.61
CA THR A 49 -24.76 -12.74 -4.27
C THR A 49 -23.52 -12.68 -3.39
N ASN A 50 -22.82 -13.80 -3.25
CA ASN A 50 -21.59 -13.89 -2.46
C ASN A 50 -20.38 -13.43 -3.28
N TYR A 51 -19.60 -12.53 -2.69
CA TYR A 51 -18.34 -12.07 -3.24
C TYR A 51 -17.24 -12.20 -2.19
N ILE A 52 -16.01 -12.45 -2.63
CA ILE A 52 -14.84 -12.09 -1.82
C ILE A 52 -14.68 -10.58 -1.93
N VAL A 53 -14.66 -9.87 -0.81
CA VAL A 53 -14.37 -8.44 -0.74
C VAL A 53 -12.97 -8.23 -0.17
N THR A 54 -12.22 -7.30 -0.74
CA THR A 54 -10.88 -6.89 -0.30
C THR A 54 -10.55 -5.48 -0.82
N ASN A 55 -9.33 -4.99 -0.63
CA ASN A 55 -8.86 -3.76 -1.27
C ASN A 55 -8.32 -4.03 -2.68
N THR A 56 -8.36 -3.01 -3.55
CA THR A 56 -7.75 -3.13 -4.88
C THR A 56 -6.24 -3.32 -4.77
N HIS A 57 -5.58 -2.57 -3.89
CA HIS A 57 -4.12 -2.64 -3.73
C HIS A 57 -3.59 -4.01 -3.30
N VAL A 58 -4.41 -4.85 -2.65
CA VAL A 58 -4.04 -6.24 -2.29
C VAL A 58 -3.83 -7.09 -3.55
N LEU A 59 -4.53 -6.76 -4.64
CA LEU A 59 -4.47 -7.48 -5.92
C LEU A 59 -3.56 -6.80 -6.95
N GLU A 60 -3.01 -5.62 -6.63
CA GLU A 60 -2.14 -4.88 -7.54
C GLU A 60 -0.79 -5.57 -7.75
N ASN A 61 -0.13 -5.22 -8.86
CA ASN A 61 1.20 -5.73 -9.25
C ASN A 61 1.32 -7.26 -9.35
N SER A 62 0.18 -7.96 -9.35
CA SER A 62 0.13 -9.41 -9.22
C SER A 62 -0.46 -10.05 -10.48
N ARG A 63 0.16 -11.12 -10.95
CA ARG A 63 -0.33 -11.92 -12.10
C ARG A 63 -1.18 -13.10 -11.66
N THR A 64 -0.95 -13.58 -10.44
CA THR A 64 -1.63 -14.75 -9.89
C THR A 64 -2.26 -14.41 -8.55
N PHE A 65 -3.43 -14.97 -8.32
CA PHE A 65 -4.19 -14.81 -7.08
C PHE A 65 -4.61 -16.19 -6.57
N SER A 66 -4.38 -16.44 -5.29
CA SER A 66 -4.92 -17.58 -4.57
C SER A 66 -5.81 -17.07 -3.46
N PHE A 67 -7.04 -17.56 -3.43
CA PHE A 67 -8.04 -17.26 -2.41
C PHE A 67 -8.30 -18.54 -1.62
N LYS A 68 -8.07 -18.52 -0.31
CA LYS A 68 -8.31 -19.69 0.55
C LYS A 68 -9.05 -19.28 1.81
N THR A 69 -10.04 -20.06 2.23
CA THR A 69 -10.63 -19.89 3.57
C THR A 69 -9.61 -20.28 4.64
N LEU A 70 -9.88 -19.93 5.91
CA LEU A 70 -9.05 -20.38 7.03
C LEU A 70 -8.95 -21.90 7.17
N GLN A 71 -9.98 -22.62 6.71
CA GLN A 71 -10.00 -24.09 6.71
C GLN A 71 -9.20 -24.67 5.53
N GLY A 72 -8.57 -23.82 4.71
CA GLY A 72 -7.74 -24.21 3.57
C GLY A 72 -8.52 -24.50 2.28
N GLN A 73 -9.84 -24.26 2.26
CA GLN A 73 -10.64 -24.43 1.05
C GLN A 73 -10.23 -23.38 0.02
N ALA A 74 -9.77 -23.82 -1.15
CA ALA A 74 -9.52 -22.94 -2.28
C ALA A 74 -10.85 -22.47 -2.89
N LEU A 75 -10.98 -21.16 -3.12
CA LEU A 75 -12.14 -20.54 -3.73
C LEU A 75 -11.88 -20.26 -5.21
N LYS A 76 -12.86 -20.53 -6.07
CA LYS A 76 -12.72 -20.36 -7.52
C LYS A 76 -13.22 -18.98 -7.98
N PRO A 77 -12.32 -18.04 -8.34
CA PRO A 77 -12.73 -16.74 -8.84
C PRO A 77 -13.35 -16.85 -10.24
N LEU A 78 -14.49 -16.21 -10.44
CA LEU A 78 -15.21 -16.14 -11.71
C LEU A 78 -15.05 -14.78 -12.39
N ARG A 79 -15.14 -13.69 -11.64
CA ARG A 79 -15.07 -12.33 -12.17
C ARG A 79 -14.54 -11.36 -11.13
N LEU A 80 -13.53 -10.57 -11.50
CA LEU A 80 -13.03 -9.46 -10.70
C LEU A 80 -13.76 -8.18 -11.09
N GLU A 81 -14.12 -7.39 -10.08
CA GLU A 81 -14.72 -6.08 -10.23
C GLU A 81 -14.06 -5.11 -9.24
N LEU A 82 -13.75 -3.90 -9.71
CA LEU A 82 -13.18 -2.84 -8.88
C LEU A 82 -14.21 -1.76 -8.62
N ALA A 83 -14.17 -1.15 -7.44
CA ALA A 83 -14.88 0.08 -7.19
C ALA A 83 -14.29 1.20 -8.07
N GLY A 84 -15.15 2.00 -8.70
CA GLY A 84 -14.71 3.03 -9.64
C GLY A 84 -13.81 4.11 -9.01
N HIS A 85 -14.11 4.52 -7.77
CA HIS A 85 -13.49 5.66 -7.12
C HIS A 85 -12.78 5.34 -5.79
N GLN A 86 -12.89 4.10 -5.32
CA GLN A 86 -12.43 3.68 -4.00
C GLN A 86 -11.49 2.48 -4.12
N ASP A 87 -10.63 2.28 -3.13
CA ASP A 87 -9.70 1.16 -3.06
C ASP A 87 -10.40 -0.11 -2.55
N LEU A 88 -11.38 -0.59 -3.34
CA LEU A 88 -12.17 -1.77 -3.06
C LEU A 88 -12.22 -2.66 -4.29
N ALA A 89 -12.05 -3.95 -4.07
CA ALA A 89 -12.23 -4.98 -5.08
C ALA A 89 -13.22 -6.02 -4.55
N ARG A 90 -14.01 -6.58 -5.48
CA ARG A 90 -14.80 -7.76 -5.20
C ARG A 90 -14.61 -8.81 -6.28
N VAL A 91 -14.64 -10.07 -5.86
CA VAL A 91 -14.45 -11.22 -6.74
C VAL A 91 -15.67 -12.11 -6.61
N LEU A 92 -16.40 -12.27 -7.71
CA LEU A 92 -17.46 -13.26 -7.78
C LEU A 92 -16.84 -14.65 -7.72
N ILE A 93 -17.41 -15.52 -6.89
CA ILE A 93 -16.94 -16.90 -6.69
C ILE A 93 -17.98 -17.92 -7.12
N ALA A 94 -17.55 -19.14 -7.42
CA ALA A 94 -18.44 -20.20 -7.90
C ALA A 94 -19.20 -20.90 -6.76
N GLU A 95 -18.64 -20.87 -5.56
CA GLU A 95 -19.13 -21.57 -4.39
C GLU A 95 -20.34 -20.85 -3.77
N THR A 96 -21.45 -21.58 -3.59
CA THR A 96 -22.70 -21.05 -3.04
C THR A 96 -22.94 -21.42 -1.58
N ASN A 97 -22.31 -22.51 -1.10
CA ASN A 97 -22.53 -23.05 0.25
C ASN A 97 -21.43 -22.59 1.21
N LEU A 98 -21.26 -21.27 1.34
CA LEU A 98 -20.26 -20.67 2.21
C LEU A 98 -20.93 -19.77 3.24
N THR A 99 -20.33 -19.71 4.44
CA THR A 99 -20.67 -18.69 5.43
C THR A 99 -20.26 -17.33 4.86
N ALA A 100 -21.24 -16.44 4.72
CA ALA A 100 -21.04 -15.09 4.21
C ALA A 100 -21.41 -14.07 5.28
N LEU A 101 -20.62 -13.01 5.37
CA LEU A 101 -20.93 -11.86 6.20
C LEU A 101 -21.99 -10.99 5.52
N THR A 102 -22.72 -10.24 6.33
CA THR A 102 -23.70 -9.26 5.85
C THR A 102 -23.29 -7.85 6.26
N LEU A 103 -23.75 -6.86 5.50
CA LEU A 103 -23.50 -5.47 5.83
C LEU A 103 -24.32 -5.04 7.05
N ALA A 104 -23.71 -4.25 7.92
CA ALA A 104 -24.46 -3.49 8.89
C ALA A 104 -25.35 -2.48 8.16
N GLY A 105 -26.51 -2.18 8.75
CA GLY A 105 -27.32 -1.04 8.32
C GLY A 105 -26.64 0.28 8.68
N ASN A 106 -27.41 1.26 9.14
CA ASN A 106 -26.86 2.49 9.74
C ASN A 106 -27.05 2.51 11.27
N ASP A 107 -27.24 1.33 11.87
CA ASP A 107 -27.50 1.16 13.30
C ASP A 107 -26.19 0.86 14.04
N PHE A 108 -25.26 1.80 13.95
CA PHE A 108 -23.99 1.83 14.68
C PHE A 108 -23.60 3.29 14.96
N HIS A 109 -22.93 3.51 16.07
CA HIS A 109 -22.68 4.82 16.64
C HIS A 109 -21.19 5.04 16.94
N LEU A 110 -20.81 6.31 17.12
CA LEU A 110 -19.47 6.63 17.61
C LEU A 110 -19.28 6.03 19.00
N GLY A 111 -18.14 5.39 19.23
CA GLY A 111 -17.81 4.70 20.47
C GLY A 111 -18.25 3.23 20.51
N ASP A 112 -19.05 2.75 19.54
CA ASP A 112 -19.42 1.34 19.48
C ASP A 112 -18.17 0.47 19.29
N ALA A 113 -18.12 -0.63 20.03
CA ALA A 113 -17.03 -1.59 19.96
C ALA A 113 -17.04 -2.32 18.61
N ILE A 114 -15.84 -2.54 18.07
CA ILE A 114 -15.64 -3.23 16.80
C ILE A 114 -14.56 -4.31 16.91
N ARG A 115 -14.66 -5.29 16.02
CA ARG A 115 -13.66 -6.33 15.80
C ARG A 115 -13.18 -6.31 14.36
N VAL A 116 -11.90 -6.59 14.14
CA VAL A 116 -11.28 -6.64 12.82
C VAL A 116 -10.50 -7.93 12.71
N TYR A 117 -10.88 -8.77 11.75
CA TYR A 117 -10.28 -10.09 11.57
C TYR A 117 -9.42 -10.12 10.32
N GLY A 118 -8.14 -10.48 10.44
CA GLY A 118 -7.26 -10.48 9.28
C GLY A 118 -5.97 -11.25 9.47
N ASN A 119 -5.14 -11.25 8.43
CA ASN A 119 -3.84 -11.90 8.38
C ASN A 119 -2.73 -10.94 8.81
N SER A 120 -2.71 -10.52 10.08
CA SER A 120 -1.70 -9.59 10.57
C SER A 120 -0.30 -10.13 10.27
N LEU A 121 0.53 -9.30 9.64
CA LEU A 121 1.89 -9.58 9.23
C LEU A 121 2.07 -10.73 8.23
N GLY A 122 1.00 -11.22 7.59
CA GLY A 122 1.11 -12.21 6.51
C GLY A 122 1.55 -13.60 6.98
N MET A 123 1.20 -13.98 8.21
CA MET A 123 1.61 -15.26 8.80
C MET A 123 0.69 -16.44 8.40
N ASN A 124 -0.27 -16.20 7.50
CA ASN A 124 -1.35 -17.14 7.14
C ASN A 124 -2.14 -17.61 8.37
N ALA A 125 -2.31 -16.72 9.34
CA ALA A 125 -3.03 -16.96 10.58
C ALA A 125 -4.04 -15.84 10.79
N ALA A 126 -5.28 -16.21 11.14
CA ALA A 126 -6.26 -15.23 11.53
C ALA A 126 -5.85 -14.57 12.85
N THR A 127 -5.96 -13.25 12.88
CA THR A 127 -5.76 -12.41 14.04
C THR A 127 -6.99 -11.56 14.23
N GLU A 128 -7.32 -11.28 15.49
CA GLU A 128 -8.40 -10.38 15.87
C GLU A 128 -7.79 -9.11 16.46
N LEU A 129 -8.24 -7.97 15.97
CA LEU A 129 -8.00 -6.67 16.57
C LEU A 129 -9.31 -6.12 17.12
N SER A 130 -9.22 -5.52 18.30
CA SER A 130 -10.33 -4.84 18.96
C SER A 130 -10.17 -3.33 18.84
N GLY A 131 -11.28 -2.61 18.82
CA GLY A 131 -11.31 -1.15 18.85
C GLY A 131 -12.71 -0.61 19.00
N ALA A 132 -12.89 0.67 18.67
CA ALA A 132 -14.14 1.38 18.61
C ALA A 132 -14.23 2.30 17.39
N ILE A 133 -15.45 2.70 17.05
CA ILE A 133 -15.72 3.68 15.99
C ILE A 133 -15.38 5.10 16.47
N LEU A 134 -14.48 5.78 15.77
CA LEU A 134 -14.07 7.15 16.09
C LEU A 134 -14.73 8.22 15.22
N ALA A 135 -15.06 7.88 13.98
CA ALA A 135 -15.76 8.77 13.05
C ALA A 135 -16.47 7.98 11.95
N VAL A 136 -17.58 8.52 11.44
CA VAL A 136 -18.34 7.92 10.34
C VAL A 136 -18.61 8.99 9.28
N GLY A 137 -18.23 8.69 8.05
CA GLY A 137 -18.56 9.48 6.87
C GLY A 137 -19.37 8.66 5.85
N PRO A 138 -19.73 9.26 4.70
CA PRO A 138 -20.47 8.57 3.65
C PRO A 138 -19.73 7.34 3.10
N GLU A 139 -18.41 7.44 2.92
CA GLU A 139 -17.58 6.39 2.31
C GLU A 139 -16.56 5.77 3.25
N LEU A 140 -16.36 6.36 4.44
CA LEU A 140 -15.28 5.99 5.36
C LEU A 140 -15.77 5.82 6.79
N VAL A 141 -15.10 4.94 7.51
CA VAL A 141 -15.22 4.78 8.96
C VAL A 141 -13.82 4.87 9.55
N GLU A 142 -13.64 5.73 10.56
CA GLU A 142 -12.41 5.81 11.34
C GLU A 142 -12.55 4.92 12.56
N VAL A 143 -11.51 4.14 12.87
CA VAL A 143 -11.46 3.26 14.03
C VAL A 143 -10.12 3.40 14.75
N ASP A 144 -10.07 3.03 16.02
CA ASP A 144 -8.81 2.96 16.80
C ASP A 144 -8.18 1.56 16.83
N ALA A 145 -8.80 0.57 16.18
CA ALA A 145 -8.21 -0.77 16.04
C ALA A 145 -6.85 -0.69 15.36
N GLY A 146 -5.82 -1.24 16.01
CA GLY A 146 -4.41 -1.11 15.62
C GLY A 146 -4.01 -1.86 14.35
N PHE A 147 -4.48 -1.42 13.18
CA PHE A 147 -4.10 -1.99 11.88
C PHE A 147 -2.58 -2.04 11.75
N VAL A 148 -2.10 -3.19 11.29
CA VAL A 148 -0.73 -3.47 10.89
C VAL A 148 -0.74 -4.02 9.46
N PRO A 149 0.40 -4.06 8.75
CA PRO A 149 0.48 -4.71 7.45
C PRO A 149 -0.15 -6.10 7.47
N GLY A 150 -0.94 -6.44 6.45
CA GLY A 150 -1.72 -7.69 6.37
C GLY A 150 -3.20 -7.54 6.74
N ASN A 151 -3.60 -6.46 7.44
CA ASN A 151 -5.01 -6.19 7.72
C ASN A 151 -5.75 -5.49 6.57
N SER A 152 -5.04 -5.04 5.53
CA SER A 152 -5.69 -4.54 4.31
C SER A 152 -6.66 -5.58 3.75
N GLY A 153 -7.90 -5.16 3.53
CA GLY A 153 -9.00 -5.97 3.03
C GLY A 153 -9.76 -6.73 4.12
N SER A 154 -9.39 -6.58 5.39
CA SER A 154 -10.09 -7.20 6.52
C SER A 154 -11.47 -6.58 6.74
N PRO A 155 -12.49 -7.38 7.11
CA PRO A 155 -13.76 -6.82 7.54
C PRO A 155 -13.61 -6.09 8.89
N ILE A 156 -14.21 -4.91 8.97
CA ILE A 156 -14.47 -4.21 10.23
C ILE A 156 -15.90 -4.52 10.63
N LEU A 157 -16.06 -5.12 11.81
CA LEU A 157 -17.31 -5.69 12.27
C LEU A 157 -17.81 -5.00 13.53
N THR A 158 -19.12 -4.83 13.62
CA THR A 158 -19.81 -4.64 14.90
C THR A 158 -19.70 -5.90 15.77
N GLU A 159 -20.02 -5.80 17.05
CA GLU A 159 -20.00 -6.95 17.98
C GLU A 159 -20.94 -8.09 17.56
N ASP A 160 -22.04 -7.80 16.84
CA ASP A 160 -22.95 -8.79 16.27
C ASP A 160 -22.46 -9.39 14.93
N GLY A 161 -21.25 -9.04 14.49
CA GLY A 161 -20.59 -9.65 13.34
C GLY A 161 -21.03 -9.10 11.97
N ARG A 162 -21.62 -7.90 11.92
CA ARG A 162 -22.01 -7.23 10.67
C ARG A 162 -20.93 -6.27 10.18
N VAL A 163 -20.74 -6.21 8.87
CA VAL A 163 -19.66 -5.43 8.24
C VAL A 163 -20.03 -3.96 8.16
N ILE A 164 -19.23 -3.10 8.78
CA ILE A 164 -19.36 -1.63 8.67
C ILE A 164 -18.37 -1.03 7.67
N GLY A 165 -17.29 -1.75 7.37
CA GLY A 165 -16.28 -1.31 6.41
C GLY A 165 -15.19 -2.35 6.17
N VAL A 166 -14.27 -2.01 5.28
CA VAL A 166 -13.10 -2.81 4.90
C VAL A 166 -11.87 -2.04 5.32
N ALA A 167 -11.02 -2.60 6.19
CA ALA A 167 -9.80 -1.95 6.65
C ALA A 167 -8.85 -1.68 5.47
N THR A 168 -8.43 -0.43 5.28
CA THR A 168 -7.73 -0.01 4.05
C THR A 168 -6.43 0.73 4.31
N PHE A 169 -6.48 1.87 4.99
CA PHE A 169 -5.33 2.78 5.09
C PHE A 169 -5.23 3.47 6.44
N MET A 170 -4.07 4.07 6.68
CA MET A 170 -3.82 4.95 7.82
C MET A 170 -3.26 6.28 7.34
N THR A 171 -3.52 7.37 8.08
CA THR A 171 -2.86 8.65 7.82
C THR A 171 -1.39 8.56 8.19
N LYS A 172 -0.56 9.32 7.48
CA LYS A 172 0.81 9.57 7.88
C LYS A 172 0.80 10.68 8.94
N GLU A 173 1.71 10.59 9.89
CA GLU A 173 1.98 11.68 10.81
C GLU A 173 2.68 12.81 10.05
N ASP A 174 2.22 14.05 10.25
CA ASP A 174 2.89 15.25 9.78
C ASP A 174 3.54 15.94 11.00
N PRO A 175 4.86 15.79 11.20
CA PRO A 175 5.54 16.35 12.36
C PRO A 175 5.57 17.89 12.34
N GLU A 176 5.31 18.54 11.21
CA GLU A 176 5.27 20.00 11.07
C GLU A 176 3.87 20.57 11.34
N GLU A 177 2.83 19.73 11.40
CA GLU A 177 1.45 20.18 11.60
C GLU A 177 1.19 20.58 13.07
N THR A 178 1.40 21.86 13.36
CA THR A 178 1.25 22.41 14.71
C THR A 178 -0.20 22.53 15.20
N THR A 179 -1.18 22.56 14.28
CA THR A 179 -2.62 22.76 14.58
C THR A 179 -3.24 21.56 15.32
N VAL A 180 -2.71 20.36 15.10
CA VAL A 180 -3.22 19.11 15.70
C VAL A 180 -2.44 18.67 16.94
N LYS A 181 -1.36 19.37 17.27
CA LYS A 181 -0.46 19.00 18.38
C LYS A 181 -1.21 18.92 19.70
N GLY A 182 -1.03 17.81 20.42
CA GLY A 182 -1.71 17.54 21.69
C GLY A 182 -3.15 17.03 21.55
N THR A 183 -3.66 16.84 20.33
CA THR A 183 -4.95 16.20 20.06
C THR A 183 -4.76 14.77 19.58
N ARG A 184 -5.85 13.97 19.55
CA ARG A 184 -5.83 12.62 18.95
C ARG A 184 -5.47 12.63 17.46
N PHE A 185 -5.62 13.78 16.79
CA PHE A 185 -5.35 13.94 15.37
C PHE A 185 -3.86 14.05 15.04
N ALA A 186 -3.00 14.24 16.07
CA ALA A 186 -1.55 14.15 15.91
C ALA A 186 -1.05 12.71 15.73
N GLN A 187 -1.86 11.71 16.09
CA GLN A 187 -1.49 10.30 15.96
C GLN A 187 -1.97 9.73 14.62
N PRO A 188 -1.34 8.68 14.08
CA PRO A 188 -1.83 8.00 12.90
C PRO A 188 -3.25 7.47 13.08
N ARG A 189 -4.15 7.88 12.17
CA ARG A 189 -5.57 7.55 12.17
C ARG A 189 -5.82 6.43 11.19
N ARG A 190 -6.75 5.52 11.50
CA ARG A 190 -6.98 4.31 10.72
C ARG A 190 -8.39 4.29 10.16
N TYR A 191 -8.49 3.92 8.89
CA TYR A 191 -9.74 4.02 8.15
C TYR A 191 -10.08 2.73 7.44
N GLY A 192 -11.37 2.41 7.48
CA GLY A 192 -12.00 1.48 6.56
C GLY A 192 -12.88 2.18 5.54
N LEU A 193 -12.97 1.57 4.35
CA LEU A 193 -13.91 1.99 3.31
C LEU A 193 -15.25 1.27 3.49
N ARG A 194 -16.35 2.02 3.40
CA ARG A 194 -17.70 1.49 3.58
C ARG A 194 -18.21 0.86 2.27
N LEU A 195 -18.88 -0.29 2.39
CA LEU A 195 -19.58 -0.92 1.28
C LEU A 195 -21.00 -0.34 1.19
N THR A 196 -21.17 0.73 0.44
CA THR A 196 -22.48 1.40 0.27
C THR A 196 -23.12 1.05 -1.07
N PRO A 197 -24.45 1.24 -1.22
CA PRO A 197 -25.12 1.08 -2.51
C PRO A 197 -24.62 2.02 -3.62
N SER A 198 -23.93 3.11 -3.26
CA SER A 198 -23.36 4.06 -4.23
C SER A 198 -22.06 3.58 -4.87
N VAL A 199 -21.47 2.48 -4.39
CA VAL A 199 -20.24 1.92 -4.98
C VAL A 199 -20.54 1.37 -6.36
N GLN A 200 -19.98 2.01 -7.39
CA GLN A 200 -20.03 1.52 -8.75
C GLN A 200 -18.95 0.45 -8.97
N TRP A 201 -19.38 -0.78 -9.26
CA TRP A 201 -18.50 -1.90 -9.54
C TRP A 201 -18.24 -2.06 -11.04
N LEU A 202 -16.99 -2.03 -11.44
CA LEU A 202 -16.52 -2.10 -12.82
C LEU A 202 -15.80 -3.43 -13.05
N PRO A 203 -16.32 -4.33 -13.91
CA PRO A 203 -15.63 -5.57 -14.26
C PRO A 203 -14.26 -5.31 -14.88
N LEU A 204 -13.27 -6.08 -14.45
CA LEU A 204 -11.90 -5.95 -14.92
C LEU A 204 -11.23 -7.32 -15.02
N SER A 205 -10.43 -7.54 -16.07
CA SER A 205 -9.63 -8.76 -16.15
C SER A 205 -8.36 -8.63 -15.30
N PRO A 206 -7.90 -9.72 -14.64
CA PRO A 206 -6.62 -9.78 -13.94
C PRO A 206 -5.43 -9.19 -14.72
N SER A 207 -5.34 -9.50 -16.02
CA SER A 207 -4.23 -9.01 -16.86
C SER A 207 -4.26 -7.49 -17.00
N VAL A 208 -5.44 -6.89 -17.19
CA VAL A 208 -5.55 -5.43 -17.32
C VAL A 208 -5.24 -4.76 -15.99
N LEU A 209 -5.69 -5.33 -14.86
CA LEU A 209 -5.31 -4.84 -13.53
C LEU A 209 -3.79 -4.87 -13.36
N TYR A 210 -3.14 -5.99 -13.67
CA TYR A 210 -1.69 -6.10 -13.62
C TYR A 210 -1.00 -5.06 -14.49
N ASP A 211 -1.42 -4.92 -15.75
CA ASP A 211 -0.76 -4.02 -16.70
C ASP A 211 -0.82 -2.55 -16.25
N GLN A 212 -1.96 -2.13 -15.68
CA GLN A 212 -2.16 -0.77 -15.16
C GLN A 212 -1.44 -0.56 -13.82
N SER A 213 -1.64 -1.45 -12.87
CA SER A 213 -1.04 -1.33 -11.53
C SER A 213 0.49 -1.43 -11.58
N SER A 214 1.05 -2.29 -12.44
CA SER A 214 2.51 -2.38 -12.62
C SER A 214 3.12 -1.06 -13.07
N VAL A 215 2.46 -0.29 -13.94
CA VAL A 215 2.94 1.06 -14.27
C VAL A 215 2.95 1.93 -13.01
N LEU A 216 1.85 1.98 -12.26
CA LEU A 216 1.79 2.79 -11.03
C LEU A 216 2.81 2.35 -9.97
N GLY A 217 3.05 1.05 -9.84
CA GLY A 217 4.07 0.50 -8.94
C GLY A 217 5.48 0.96 -9.33
N ASP A 218 5.81 0.89 -10.63
CA ASP A 218 7.11 1.36 -11.12
C ASP A 218 7.32 2.86 -10.87
N ILE A 219 6.26 3.65 -11.02
CA ILE A 219 6.27 5.08 -10.72
C ILE A 219 6.55 5.35 -9.24
N GLN A 220 5.91 4.60 -8.34
CA GLN A 220 6.15 4.75 -6.91
C GLN A 220 7.60 4.42 -6.54
N THR A 221 8.17 3.37 -7.12
CA THR A 221 9.58 3.03 -6.93
C THR A 221 10.48 4.16 -7.41
N LEU A 222 10.20 4.69 -8.60
CA LEU A 222 10.94 5.84 -9.11
C LEU A 222 10.85 7.07 -8.20
N SER A 223 9.67 7.40 -7.69
CA SER A 223 9.53 8.56 -6.80
C SER A 223 10.37 8.40 -5.53
N LYS A 224 10.49 7.16 -5.00
CA LYS A 224 11.40 6.86 -3.88
C LYS A 224 12.86 7.05 -4.29
N ASP A 225 13.22 6.58 -5.48
CA ASP A 225 14.58 6.71 -6.00
C ASP A 225 14.99 8.18 -6.17
N LEU A 226 14.10 9.02 -6.72
CA LEU A 226 14.34 10.45 -6.84
C LEU A 226 14.45 11.14 -5.48
N LEU A 227 13.62 10.77 -4.51
CA LEU A 227 13.69 11.32 -3.15
C LEU A 227 15.00 10.92 -2.44
N ALA A 228 15.42 9.67 -2.62
CA ALA A 228 16.71 9.20 -2.11
C ALA A 228 17.87 9.97 -2.77
N LEU A 229 17.77 10.25 -4.07
CA LEU A 229 18.75 11.07 -4.78
C LEU A 229 18.82 12.51 -4.23
N ASP A 230 17.67 13.14 -3.97
CA ASP A 230 17.59 14.48 -3.33
C ASP A 230 18.39 14.48 -2.02
N THR A 231 18.10 13.48 -1.18
CA THR A 231 18.71 13.34 0.15
C THR A 231 20.22 13.17 0.04
N VAL A 232 20.69 12.34 -0.90
CA VAL A 232 22.13 12.14 -1.14
C VAL A 232 22.79 13.42 -1.63
N VAL A 233 22.15 14.20 -2.50
CA VAL A 233 22.71 15.46 -3.04
C VAL A 233 22.77 16.56 -1.98
N ASP A 234 21.81 16.61 -1.06
CA ASP A 234 21.77 17.59 0.03
C ASP A 234 22.81 17.31 1.15
N GLU A 235 23.39 16.10 1.20
CA GLU A 235 24.43 15.77 2.19
C GLU A 235 25.81 16.31 1.81
N SER A 236 26.43 17.08 2.71
CA SER A 236 27.79 17.65 2.54
C SER A 236 28.91 16.62 2.84
N GLN A 237 29.01 15.53 2.07
CA GLN A 237 29.93 14.42 2.38
C GLN A 237 30.96 14.14 1.28
N GLU A 238 32.21 13.89 1.68
CA GLU A 238 33.37 13.59 0.81
C GLU A 238 33.19 12.33 -0.08
N ASP A 239 32.22 11.45 0.23
CA ASP A 239 32.05 10.16 -0.46
C ASP A 239 30.71 10.01 -1.23
N LEU A 240 30.18 11.12 -1.76
CA LEU A 240 28.96 11.09 -2.58
C LEU A 240 29.08 10.15 -3.79
N THR A 241 30.29 10.00 -4.33
CA THR A 241 30.55 9.10 -5.47
C THR A 241 30.31 7.64 -5.10
N ALA A 242 30.73 7.17 -3.91
CA ALA A 242 30.43 5.80 -3.48
C ALA A 242 28.94 5.65 -3.14
N LYS A 243 28.30 6.63 -2.50
CA LYS A 243 26.85 6.61 -2.21
C LYS A 243 26.01 6.52 -3.48
N LEU A 244 26.31 7.30 -4.51
CA LEU A 244 25.61 7.24 -5.80
C LEU A 244 25.87 5.92 -6.53
N LYS A 245 27.07 5.34 -6.42
CA LYS A 245 27.38 4.01 -6.98
C LYS A 245 26.65 2.89 -6.24
N MET A 246 26.57 2.97 -4.92
CA MET A 246 25.80 2.05 -4.08
C MET A 246 24.31 2.16 -4.39
N PHE A 247 23.77 3.38 -4.39
CA PHE A 247 22.40 3.63 -4.80
C PHE A 247 22.10 3.06 -6.19
N ALA A 248 22.95 3.33 -7.18
CA ALA A 248 22.79 2.77 -8.53
C ALA A 248 22.97 1.25 -8.60
N ALA A 249 23.62 0.60 -7.62
CA ALA A 249 23.74 -0.85 -7.53
C ALA A 249 22.53 -1.47 -6.82
N ASP A 250 22.00 -0.81 -5.79
CA ASP A 250 20.79 -1.21 -5.07
C ASP A 250 19.54 -1.07 -5.94
N THR A 251 19.41 0.02 -6.71
CA THR A 251 18.37 0.18 -7.72
C THR A 251 18.50 -0.80 -8.90
N ARG A 252 19.60 -1.57 -9.01
CA ARG A 252 19.69 -2.71 -9.94
C ARG A 252 19.21 -4.02 -9.33
N ASN A 253 19.10 -4.10 -8.00
CA ASN A 253 18.80 -5.32 -7.24
C ASN A 253 17.39 -5.36 -6.64
N GLU A 254 16.67 -4.23 -6.53
CA GLU A 254 15.26 -4.24 -6.10
C GLU A 254 14.32 -4.85 -7.16
N GLN A 255 13.14 -5.33 -6.71
CA GLN A 255 12.12 -5.97 -7.55
C GLN A 255 11.39 -4.98 -8.47
N PHE A 256 12.09 -4.26 -9.35
CA PHE A 256 11.45 -3.46 -10.42
C PHE A 256 10.59 -4.36 -11.30
N SER A 257 9.47 -3.86 -11.84
CA SER A 257 8.80 -4.59 -12.91
C SER A 257 9.75 -4.70 -14.12
N LYS A 258 9.61 -5.76 -14.91
CA LYS A 258 10.44 -6.00 -16.12
C LYS A 258 10.38 -4.83 -17.13
N ARG A 259 9.42 -3.90 -17.00
CA ARG A 259 9.17 -2.79 -17.93
C ARG A 259 10.25 -1.68 -17.84
N TYR A 260 10.82 -1.44 -16.65
CA TYR A 260 11.87 -0.42 -16.44
C TYR A 260 13.28 -0.99 -16.28
N ARG A 261 13.40 -2.33 -16.10
CA ARG A 261 14.70 -3.02 -16.10
C ARG A 261 15.44 -2.94 -17.45
N ASN A 262 14.74 -2.66 -18.54
CA ASN A 262 15.32 -2.73 -19.88
C ASN A 262 15.96 -1.39 -20.28
N GLN A 263 17.12 -1.15 -19.66
CA GLN A 263 18.22 -0.25 -20.04
C GLN A 263 18.06 1.25 -19.82
N GLU A 264 16.94 1.90 -20.17
CA GLU A 264 16.93 3.37 -20.21
C GLU A 264 17.03 4.02 -18.82
N TYR A 265 16.28 3.53 -17.84
CA TYR A 265 16.28 4.10 -16.49
C TYR A 265 17.61 3.90 -15.74
N PRO A 266 18.15 2.67 -15.62
CA PRO A 266 19.48 2.47 -15.01
C PRO A 266 20.61 3.20 -15.75
N ARG A 267 20.51 3.32 -17.09
CA ARG A 267 21.49 4.07 -17.89
C ARG A 267 21.47 5.55 -17.53
N LEU A 268 20.28 6.16 -17.41
CA LEU A 268 20.16 7.55 -17.02
C LEU A 268 20.64 7.78 -15.59
N LEU A 269 20.29 6.91 -14.65
CA LEU A 269 20.80 7.01 -13.28
C LEU A 269 22.34 6.93 -13.23
N GLY A 270 22.93 6.00 -14.00
CA GLY A 270 24.38 5.87 -14.13
C GLY A 270 25.03 7.10 -14.77
N ALA A 271 24.40 7.69 -15.80
CA ALA A 271 24.87 8.92 -16.44
C ALA A 271 24.82 10.12 -15.48
N PHE A 272 23.77 10.23 -14.66
CA PHE A 272 23.67 11.25 -13.63
C PHE A 272 24.79 11.10 -12.60
N ALA A 273 24.97 9.89 -12.06
CA ALA A 273 26.00 9.60 -11.07
C ALA A 273 27.42 9.89 -11.59
N ALA A 274 27.70 9.58 -12.87
CA ALA A 274 28.98 9.88 -13.49
C ALA A 274 29.21 11.39 -13.63
N ALA A 275 28.22 12.13 -14.14
CA ALA A 275 28.30 13.59 -14.27
C ALA A 275 28.47 14.28 -12.90
N PHE A 276 27.79 13.76 -11.87
CA PHE A 276 27.92 14.25 -10.50
C PHE A 276 29.33 14.00 -9.92
N ALA A 277 29.88 12.80 -10.13
CA ALA A 277 31.24 12.49 -9.70
C ALA A 277 32.30 13.39 -10.38
N ASP A 278 32.12 13.69 -11.66
CA ASP A 278 33.03 14.61 -12.38
C ASP A 278 32.88 16.06 -11.91
N TYR A 279 31.67 16.48 -11.52
CA TYR A 279 31.45 17.77 -10.87
C TYR A 279 32.21 17.86 -9.54
N LEU A 280 32.13 16.84 -8.68
CA LEU A 280 32.89 16.80 -7.41
C LEU A 280 34.40 16.85 -7.63
N LYS A 281 34.95 16.04 -8.56
CA LYS A 281 36.38 16.11 -8.89
C LYS A 281 36.82 17.51 -9.31
N SER A 282 35.96 18.23 -10.04
CA SER A 282 36.26 19.62 -10.43
C SER A 282 36.35 20.54 -9.20
N LYS A 283 35.50 20.33 -8.20
CA LYS A 283 35.55 21.07 -6.93
C LYS A 283 36.79 20.74 -6.12
N ASP A 284 37.13 19.46 -5.99
CA ASP A 284 38.33 19.00 -5.26
C ASP A 284 39.63 19.52 -5.87
N ALA A 285 39.66 19.66 -7.21
CA ALA A 285 40.77 20.28 -7.93
C ALA A 285 40.82 21.82 -7.81
N GLY A 286 39.94 22.44 -7.00
CA GLY A 286 39.90 23.87 -6.75
C GLY A 286 39.27 24.70 -7.87
N PHE A 287 38.59 24.07 -8.84
CA PHE A 287 37.90 24.83 -9.88
C PHE A 287 36.66 25.53 -9.32
N SER A 288 36.43 26.77 -9.76
CA SER A 288 35.20 27.50 -9.45
C SER A 288 33.99 26.84 -10.11
N GLU A 289 32.79 27.12 -9.59
CA GLU A 289 31.53 26.69 -10.20
C GLU A 289 31.32 27.20 -11.62
N GLN A 290 32.03 28.27 -11.99
CA GLN A 290 31.97 28.88 -13.31
C GLN A 290 32.99 28.27 -14.29
N SER A 291 33.83 27.33 -13.83
CA SER A 291 34.78 26.65 -14.70
C SER A 291 34.06 25.89 -15.81
N HIS A 292 34.74 25.76 -16.96
CA HIS A 292 34.19 25.06 -18.11
C HIS A 292 33.82 23.61 -17.79
N ALA A 293 34.66 22.92 -17.02
CA ALA A 293 34.43 21.55 -16.57
C ALA A 293 33.21 21.44 -15.65
N ALA A 294 33.10 22.28 -14.62
CA ALA A 294 31.96 22.28 -13.70
C ALA A 294 30.64 22.57 -14.43
N ARG A 295 30.66 23.49 -15.42
CA ARG A 295 29.48 23.82 -16.24
C ARG A 295 29.03 22.66 -17.11
N ILE A 296 29.95 21.91 -17.73
CA ILE A 296 29.61 20.71 -18.52
C ILE A 296 28.94 19.66 -17.64
N SER A 297 29.53 19.36 -16.48
CA SER A 297 28.96 18.38 -15.55
C SER A 297 27.58 18.80 -15.05
N ARG A 298 27.38 20.08 -14.69
CA ARG A 298 26.05 20.62 -14.35
C ARG A 298 25.03 20.44 -15.47
N GLN A 299 25.39 20.79 -16.71
CA GLN A 299 24.49 20.64 -17.85
C GLN A 299 24.11 19.18 -18.12
N GLN A 300 25.06 18.25 -17.97
CA GLN A 300 24.82 16.81 -18.11
C GLN A 300 23.91 16.27 -17.01
N MET A 301 24.13 16.69 -15.75
CA MET A 301 23.25 16.35 -14.63
C MET A 301 21.83 16.85 -14.88
N GLU A 302 21.65 18.12 -15.23
CA GLU A 302 20.34 18.71 -15.50
C GLU A 302 19.61 17.99 -16.63
N THR A 303 20.30 17.73 -17.75
CA THR A 303 19.74 17.03 -18.90
C THR A 303 19.27 15.62 -18.51
N THR A 304 20.07 14.92 -17.72
CA THR A 304 19.79 13.55 -17.29
C THR A 304 18.63 13.50 -16.30
N LEU A 305 18.57 14.43 -15.34
CA LEU A 305 17.45 14.57 -14.41
C LEU A 305 16.13 14.87 -15.13
N ARG A 306 16.14 15.78 -16.12
CA ARG A 306 14.96 16.04 -16.96
C ARG A 306 14.49 14.78 -17.68
N GLN A 307 15.42 13.99 -18.21
CA GLN A 307 15.09 12.71 -18.84
C GLN A 307 14.48 11.73 -17.82
N LEU A 308 15.09 11.57 -16.65
CA LEU A 308 14.60 10.70 -15.57
C LEU A 308 13.16 11.06 -15.13
N VAL A 309 12.86 12.35 -14.99
CA VAL A 309 11.54 12.85 -14.57
C VAL A 309 10.49 12.78 -15.69
N SER A 310 10.89 12.77 -16.97
CA SER A 310 9.97 12.77 -18.12
C SER A 310 9.51 11.38 -18.60
N LEU A 311 10.38 10.36 -18.51
CA LEU A 311 10.04 8.95 -18.80
C LEU A 311 8.74 8.44 -18.15
N PRO A 312 8.50 8.70 -16.85
CA PRO A 312 7.40 8.11 -16.11
C PRO A 312 6.07 8.76 -16.50
N ALA A 313 6.07 10.09 -16.68
CA ALA A 313 4.92 10.84 -17.17
C ALA A 313 4.50 10.38 -18.58
N LYS A 314 5.46 10.08 -19.47
CA LYS A 314 5.18 9.53 -20.80
C LYS A 314 4.50 8.16 -20.71
N SER A 315 5.01 7.27 -19.87
CA SER A 315 4.40 5.95 -19.63
C SER A 315 2.99 6.05 -19.06
N LEU A 316 2.78 6.92 -18.06
CA LEU A 316 1.48 7.14 -17.43
C LEU A 316 0.42 7.67 -18.42
N ARG A 317 0.82 8.59 -19.32
CA ARG A 317 -0.08 9.15 -20.34
C ARG A 317 -0.47 8.15 -21.42
N ALA A 318 0.33 7.09 -21.64
CA ALA A 318 0.07 6.08 -22.64
C ALA A 318 -0.91 4.98 -22.18
N VAL A 319 -1.13 4.84 -20.87
CA VAL A 319 -2.03 3.84 -20.32
C VAL A 319 -3.48 4.32 -20.41
N ARG A 320 -4.35 3.47 -20.96
CA ARG A 320 -5.80 3.65 -20.82
C ARG A 320 -6.23 3.09 -19.47
N TRP A 321 -6.64 3.95 -18.55
CA TRP A 321 -7.05 3.58 -17.19
C TRP A 321 -8.47 3.03 -17.12
N SER A 322 -8.68 1.92 -16.40
CA SER A 322 -9.97 1.21 -16.34
C SER A 322 -10.93 1.79 -15.32
N THR A 323 -10.42 2.49 -14.31
CA THR A 323 -11.25 3.15 -13.30
C THR A 323 -10.85 4.61 -13.10
N PRO A 324 -11.78 5.48 -12.68
CA PRO A 324 -11.47 6.83 -12.23
C PRO A 324 -10.39 6.87 -11.14
N ALA A 325 -10.38 5.93 -10.19
CA ALA A 325 -9.36 5.85 -9.15
C ALA A 325 -7.94 5.64 -9.74
N PHE A 326 -7.79 4.74 -10.71
CA PHE A 326 -6.52 4.55 -11.42
C PHE A 326 -6.12 5.81 -12.20
N SER A 327 -7.07 6.43 -12.89
CA SER A 327 -6.83 7.69 -13.62
C SER A 327 -6.36 8.80 -12.69
N LYS A 328 -6.98 8.94 -11.51
CA LYS A 328 -6.61 9.94 -10.51
C LYS A 328 -5.19 9.69 -9.98
N ARG A 329 -4.86 8.46 -9.59
CA ARG A 329 -3.51 8.10 -9.13
C ARG A 329 -2.44 8.40 -10.18
N ALA A 330 -2.74 8.16 -11.45
CA ALA A 330 -1.84 8.50 -12.56
C ALA A 330 -1.66 10.02 -12.71
N GLN A 331 -2.74 10.80 -12.60
CA GLN A 331 -2.69 12.26 -12.65
C GLN A 331 -1.91 12.85 -11.47
N ASP A 332 -2.18 12.37 -10.25
CA ASP A 332 -1.47 12.78 -9.03
C ASP A 332 0.04 12.51 -9.17
N ALA A 333 0.40 11.34 -9.73
CA ALA A 333 1.79 11.01 -10.00
C ALA A 333 2.43 11.91 -11.07
N ILE A 334 1.73 12.21 -12.18
CA ILE A 334 2.20 13.15 -13.20
C ILE A 334 2.45 14.53 -12.58
N ALA A 335 1.51 15.04 -11.78
CA ALA A 335 1.64 16.33 -11.11
C ALA A 335 2.85 16.36 -10.17
N ALA A 336 3.13 15.28 -9.45
CA ALA A 336 4.32 15.17 -8.63
C ALA A 336 5.63 15.25 -9.45
N PHE A 337 5.69 14.63 -10.63
CA PHE A 337 6.84 14.76 -11.53
C PHE A 337 6.98 16.16 -12.14
N ASP A 338 5.87 16.83 -12.46
CA ASP A 338 5.90 18.21 -12.96
C ASP A 338 6.48 19.17 -11.89
N LEU A 339 6.20 18.95 -10.60
CA LEU A 339 6.83 19.68 -9.49
C LEU A 339 8.34 19.43 -9.40
N TRP A 340 8.76 18.17 -9.60
CA TRP A 340 10.17 17.80 -9.67
C TRP A 340 10.90 18.52 -10.81
N GLU A 341 10.27 18.68 -11.97
CA GLU A 341 10.85 19.44 -13.08
C GLU A 341 11.09 20.91 -12.72
N GLY A 342 10.21 21.50 -11.91
CA GLY A 342 10.39 22.84 -11.34
C GLY A 342 11.60 22.94 -10.40
N ARG A 343 11.80 21.93 -9.54
CA ARG A 343 12.93 21.88 -8.59
C ARG A 343 14.29 21.71 -9.27
N ILE A 344 14.38 20.94 -10.36
CA ILE A 344 15.65 20.74 -11.10
C ILE A 344 16.31 22.07 -11.54
N LYS A 345 15.51 23.14 -11.73
CA LYS A 345 16.02 24.46 -12.13
C LYS A 345 16.61 25.29 -10.98
N GLN A 346 16.26 24.96 -9.74
CA GLN A 346 16.67 25.69 -8.54
C GLN A 346 18.03 25.17 -8.06
#